data_AF-A0A3D4UMD9-F1
#
_entry.id   AF-A0A3D4UMD9-F1
#
_cell.length_a   1.000
_cell.length_b   1.000
_cell.length_c   1.000
_cell.angle_alpha   90.00
_cell.angle_beta   90.00
_cell.angle_gamma   90.00
#
_symmetry.space_group_name_H-M   'P 1'
#
loop_
_entity.id
_entity.type
_entity.pdbx_description
1 polymer ?
#
loop_
_entity_poly.entity_id
_entity_poly.type
_entity_poly.pdbx_seq_one_letter_code
_entity_poly.pdbx_strand_id
1 'polypeptide(L)'
;MPRWVRVGDQSRLFVASTERITAIDIERGVLDWVVHDEDIAESEQAWISDARLLVLDARSNIWSIDPTDGSRSTKPIDDRGRVTPRGWLRVISEIGRTTVLSNTGIVSFDAQDQVLASDPGVGNTTIIDTAWGRTHAVQLGEARLDEQSIVSTLTMLDHTNARLLDTTELRVPALLSRTPNSIVPVNGGVIVGFGEVSVFVRTAD
;
A
#
# COMPACT_ATOMS: atom_id res chain seq x y z
N MET A 1 14.35 -21.48 5.45
CA MET A 1 13.05 -21.09 6.06
C MET A 1 12.31 -20.20 5.07
N PRO A 2 10.96 -20.18 5.04
CA PRO A 2 10.23 -19.28 4.16
C PRO A 2 10.44 -17.82 4.62
N ARG A 3 10.66 -16.91 3.67
CA ARG A 3 10.75 -15.45 3.93
C ARG A 3 9.38 -14.84 4.06
N TRP A 4 8.46 -15.22 3.18
CA TRP A 4 7.06 -14.85 3.26
C TRP A 4 6.19 -15.95 2.67
N VAL A 5 4.92 -15.93 3.07
CA VAL A 5 3.86 -16.80 2.58
C VAL A 5 2.64 -15.94 2.28
N ARG A 6 1.98 -16.19 1.15
CA ARG A 6 0.72 -15.54 0.78
C ARG A 6 -0.27 -16.58 0.30
N VAL A 7 -1.52 -16.42 0.71
CA VAL A 7 -2.64 -17.23 0.24
C VAL A 7 -3.39 -16.38 -0.77
N GLY A 8 -3.44 -16.85 -2.02
CA GLY A 8 -4.25 -16.23 -3.05
C GLY A 8 -5.61 -16.89 -3.17
N ASP A 9 -6.28 -16.55 -4.26
CA ASP A 9 -7.55 -17.18 -4.59
C ASP A 9 -7.37 -18.63 -5.03
N GLN A 10 -8.49 -19.36 -5.09
CA GLN A 10 -8.56 -20.73 -5.61
C GLN A 10 -7.60 -21.71 -4.91
N SER A 11 -7.44 -21.58 -3.59
CA SER A 11 -6.63 -22.52 -2.82
C SER A 11 -5.14 -22.48 -3.22
N ARG A 12 -4.63 -21.37 -3.79
CA ARG A 12 -3.22 -21.23 -4.15
C ARG A 12 -2.41 -20.61 -3.01
N LEU A 13 -1.30 -21.24 -2.68
CA LEU A 13 -0.31 -20.77 -1.71
C LEU A 13 0.99 -20.40 -2.41
N PHE A 14 1.45 -19.18 -2.20
CA PHE A 14 2.74 -18.69 -2.69
C PHE A 14 3.73 -18.63 -1.55
N VAL A 15 4.91 -19.21 -1.75
CA VAL A 15 5.96 -19.29 -0.74
C VAL A 15 7.27 -18.80 -1.34
N ALA A 16 7.83 -17.73 -0.79
CA ALA A 16 9.23 -17.39 -1.04
C ALA A 16 10.13 -18.13 -0.06
N SER A 17 11.07 -18.89 -0.61
CA SER A 17 12.17 -19.52 0.12
C SER A 17 13.49 -19.00 -0.42
N THR A 18 14.60 -19.43 0.18
CA THR A 18 15.95 -19.11 -0.32
C THR A 18 16.02 -19.39 -1.83
N GLU A 19 16.26 -18.33 -2.62
CA GLU A 19 16.44 -18.34 -4.09
C GLU A 19 15.24 -18.70 -4.97
N ARG A 20 14.03 -18.85 -4.43
CA ARG A 20 12.86 -19.16 -5.27
C ARG A 20 11.54 -18.73 -4.69
N ILE A 21 10.57 -18.59 -5.59
CA ILE A 21 9.16 -18.44 -5.28
C ILE A 21 8.42 -19.65 -5.83
N THR A 22 7.61 -20.29 -5.01
CA THR A 22 6.85 -21.50 -5.38
C THR A 22 5.36 -21.22 -5.23
N ALA A 23 4.56 -21.66 -6.20
CA ALA A 23 3.11 -21.79 -6.06
C ALA A 23 2.70 -23.23 -5.80
N ILE A 24 1.75 -23.42 -4.89
CA ILE A 24 1.24 -24.71 -4.44
C ILE A 24 -0.28 -24.65 -4.49
N ASP A 25 -0.92 -25.60 -5.17
CA ASP A 25 -2.34 -25.89 -5.02
C ASP A 25 -2.53 -26.66 -3.71
N ILE A 26 -3.07 -25.99 -2.68
CA ILE A 26 -3.23 -26.59 -1.35
C ILE A 26 -4.41 -27.56 -1.28
N GLU A 27 -5.36 -27.49 -2.21
CA GLU A 27 -6.49 -28.40 -2.27
C GLU A 27 -6.03 -29.77 -2.75
N ARG A 28 -5.16 -29.79 -3.77
CA ARG A 28 -4.58 -31.03 -4.32
C ARG A 28 -3.27 -31.43 -3.65
N GLY A 29 -2.63 -30.52 -2.92
CA GLY A 29 -1.32 -30.72 -2.31
C GLY A 29 -0.21 -30.87 -3.35
N VAL A 30 -0.31 -30.19 -4.49
CA VAL A 30 0.66 -30.28 -5.60
C VAL A 30 1.35 -28.95 -5.84
N LEU A 31 2.57 -29.03 -6.36
CA LEU A 31 3.33 -27.88 -6.79
C LEU A 31 2.85 -27.47 -8.19
N ASP A 32 2.40 -26.22 -8.33
CA ASP A 32 1.97 -25.66 -9.63
C ASP A 32 3.19 -25.23 -10.44
N TRP A 33 4.02 -24.35 -9.88
CA TRP A 33 5.20 -23.79 -10.53
C TRP A 33 6.27 -23.33 -9.54
N VAL A 34 7.50 -23.17 -10.04
CA VAL A 34 8.64 -22.59 -9.30
C VAL A 34 9.33 -21.55 -10.17
N VAL A 35 9.57 -20.37 -9.63
CA VAL A 35 10.39 -19.33 -10.23
C VAL A 35 11.76 -19.32 -9.54
N HIS A 36 12.81 -19.52 -10.34
CA HIS A 36 14.21 -19.40 -9.96
C HIS A 36 14.81 -18.21 -10.70
N ASP A 37 15.02 -17.12 -9.98
CA ASP A 37 15.44 -15.88 -10.60
C ASP A 37 16.18 -14.99 -9.61
N GLU A 38 17.35 -14.50 -10.02
CA GLU A 38 18.25 -13.71 -9.17
C GLU A 38 17.62 -12.39 -8.73
N ASP A 39 16.77 -11.78 -9.55
CA ASP A 39 16.15 -10.48 -9.24
C ASP A 39 15.18 -10.56 -8.05
N ILE A 40 14.55 -11.71 -7.84
CA ILE A 40 13.54 -11.94 -6.79
C ILE A 40 13.99 -13.00 -5.77
N ALA A 41 15.20 -13.53 -5.92
CA ALA A 41 15.81 -14.50 -5.02
C ALA A 41 15.90 -13.98 -3.57
N GLU A 42 16.01 -12.66 -3.41
CA GLU A 42 16.06 -11.93 -2.15
C GLU A 42 14.78 -11.12 -1.88
N SER A 43 13.62 -11.57 -2.38
CA SER A 43 12.34 -10.91 -2.14
C SER A 43 12.05 -10.73 -0.64
N GLU A 44 11.70 -9.51 -0.23
CA GLU A 44 11.40 -9.17 1.16
C GLU A 44 9.92 -9.34 1.48
N GLN A 45 9.05 -8.92 0.56
CA GLN A 45 7.60 -8.91 0.75
C GLN A 45 6.87 -9.26 -0.55
N ALA A 46 5.60 -9.62 -0.41
CA ALA A 46 4.70 -9.80 -1.54
C ALA A 46 3.27 -9.41 -1.18
N TRP A 47 2.47 -9.12 -2.19
CA TRP A 47 1.04 -8.84 -2.10
C TRP A 47 0.34 -9.51 -3.27
N ILE A 48 -0.90 -9.90 -3.04
CA ILE A 48 -1.74 -10.51 -4.07
C ILE A 48 -2.78 -9.49 -4.47
N SER A 49 -2.88 -9.24 -5.76
CA SER A 49 -4.04 -8.61 -6.38
C SER A 49 -4.86 -9.65 -7.15
N ASP A 50 -6.04 -9.26 -7.63
CA ASP A 50 -6.96 -10.17 -8.34
C ASP A 50 -6.30 -10.83 -9.57
N ALA A 51 -5.29 -10.18 -10.16
CA ALA A 51 -4.62 -10.66 -11.37
C ALA A 51 -3.12 -10.96 -11.20
N ARG A 52 -2.48 -10.47 -10.13
CA ARG A 52 -1.01 -10.46 -10.03
C ARG A 52 -0.52 -10.81 -8.62
N LEU A 53 0.63 -11.46 -8.57
CA LEU A 53 1.47 -11.49 -7.38
C LEU A 53 2.52 -10.39 -7.51
N LEU A 54 2.40 -9.34 -6.71
CA LEU A 54 3.41 -8.28 -6.62
C LEU A 54 4.48 -8.68 -5.62
N VAL A 55 5.75 -8.58 -6.00
CA VAL A 55 6.89 -8.97 -5.18
C VAL A 55 7.85 -7.80 -5.04
N LEU A 56 8.19 -7.45 -3.80
CA LEU A 56 9.21 -6.45 -3.50
C LEU A 56 10.56 -7.14 -3.31
N ASP A 57 11.55 -6.75 -4.12
CA ASP A 57 12.92 -7.21 -3.96
C ASP A 57 13.70 -6.39 -2.91
N ALA A 58 14.89 -6.86 -2.53
CA ALA A 58 15.78 -6.17 -1.59
C ALA A 58 16.30 -4.81 -2.09
N ARG A 59 16.15 -4.52 -3.39
CA ARG A 59 16.51 -3.23 -4.01
C ARG A 59 15.31 -2.29 -4.12
N SER A 60 14.19 -2.63 -3.49
CA SER A 60 12.95 -1.85 -3.48
C SER A 60 12.25 -1.76 -4.83
N ASN A 61 12.52 -2.68 -5.75
CA ASN A 61 11.75 -2.77 -6.99
C ASN A 61 10.53 -3.67 -6.78
N ILE A 62 9.40 -3.30 -7.38
CA ILE A 62 8.24 -4.18 -7.47
C ILE A 62 8.31 -4.97 -8.77
N TRP A 63 8.12 -6.27 -8.65
CA TRP A 63 7.96 -7.21 -9.76
C TRP A 63 6.53 -7.72 -9.81
N SER A 64 5.98 -7.81 -11.01
CA SER A 64 4.69 -8.44 -11.27
C SER A 64 4.92 -9.88 -11.72
N ILE A 65 4.32 -10.84 -11.02
CA ILE A 65 4.33 -12.25 -11.38
C ILE A 65 2.90 -12.67 -11.69
N ASP A 66 2.71 -13.35 -12.82
CA ASP A 66 1.46 -13.99 -13.14
C ASP A 66 1.24 -15.19 -12.18
N PRO A 67 0.18 -15.16 -11.37
CA PRO A 67 -0.07 -16.20 -10.39
C PRO A 67 -0.37 -17.56 -11.03
N THR A 68 -0.73 -17.61 -12.31
CA THR A 68 -1.15 -18.84 -13.01
C THR A 68 0.01 -19.71 -13.44
N ASP A 69 1.08 -19.12 -13.96
CA ASP A 69 2.23 -19.84 -14.53
C ASP A 69 3.60 -19.39 -13.99
N GLY A 70 3.62 -18.38 -13.12
CA GLY A 70 4.85 -17.83 -12.56
C GLY A 70 5.64 -16.95 -13.53
N SER A 71 5.10 -16.64 -14.71
CA SER A 71 5.74 -15.73 -15.66
C SER A 71 5.81 -14.31 -15.09
N ARG A 72 6.80 -13.54 -15.52
CA ARG A 72 7.02 -12.16 -15.05
C ARG A 72 7.55 -11.28 -16.17
N SER A 73 7.38 -9.98 -16.01
CA SER A 73 8.05 -8.98 -16.84
C SER A 73 9.57 -9.02 -16.64
N THR A 74 10.33 -8.74 -17.70
CA THR A 74 11.82 -8.68 -17.68
C THR A 74 12.35 -7.43 -17.00
N LYS A 75 11.47 -6.48 -16.66
CA LYS A 75 11.78 -5.24 -15.94
C LYS A 75 10.82 -5.09 -14.77
N PRO A 76 11.25 -4.44 -13.68
CA PRO A 76 10.35 -4.13 -12.60
C PRO A 76 9.29 -3.12 -13.05
N ILE A 77 8.20 -3.06 -12.30
CA ILE A 77 7.15 -2.06 -12.45
C ILE A 77 7.76 -0.68 -12.14
N ASP A 78 7.49 0.31 -12.98
CA ASP A 78 7.80 1.71 -12.69
C ASP A 78 6.79 2.24 -11.67
N ASP A 79 7.18 2.24 -10.39
CA ASP A 79 6.35 2.68 -9.27
C ASP A 79 6.39 4.20 -9.05
N ARG A 80 7.14 4.95 -9.88
CA ARG A 80 7.39 6.39 -9.70
C ARG A 80 7.98 6.76 -8.33
N GLY A 81 8.69 5.83 -7.69
CA GLY A 81 9.25 6.00 -6.35
C GLY A 81 8.20 6.08 -5.24
N ARG A 82 7.03 5.47 -5.46
CA ARG A 82 5.93 5.38 -4.47
C ARG A 82 6.00 4.13 -3.62
N VAL A 83 7.02 3.31 -3.78
CA VAL A 83 7.25 2.11 -3.00
C VAL A 83 8.57 2.26 -2.26
N THR A 84 8.54 1.90 -0.99
CA THR A 84 9.74 1.85 -0.16
C THR A 84 9.85 0.47 0.48
N PRO A 85 11.07 0.03 0.80
CA PRO A 85 11.28 -1.24 1.49
C PRO A 85 10.83 -1.18 2.96
N ARG A 86 10.72 0.04 3.51
CA ARG A 86 10.34 0.30 4.89
C ARG A 86 9.08 1.13 4.95
N GLY A 87 8.02 0.51 5.43
CA GLY A 87 6.75 1.16 5.60
C GLY A 87 5.64 0.14 5.46
N TRP A 88 4.42 0.60 5.67
CA TRP A 88 3.26 -0.14 5.25
C TRP A 88 3.11 0.04 3.74
N LEU A 89 2.79 -1.04 3.05
CA LEU A 89 2.35 -1.01 1.67
C LEU A 89 1.02 -1.74 1.59
N ARG A 90 0.07 -1.12 0.90
CA ARG A 90 -1.24 -1.71 0.63
C ARG A 90 -1.46 -1.82 -0.86
N VAL A 91 -1.98 -2.96 -1.28
CA VAL A 91 -2.43 -3.22 -2.66
C VAL A 91 -3.95 -3.25 -2.67
N ILE A 92 -4.56 -2.58 -3.64
CA ILE A 92 -6.00 -2.56 -3.87
C ILE A 92 -6.25 -3.01 -5.31
N SER A 93 -7.14 -3.99 -5.46
CA SER A 93 -7.45 -4.65 -6.74
C SER A 93 -8.88 -4.39 -7.23
N GLU A 94 -9.76 -3.95 -6.32
CA GLU A 94 -11.23 -4.00 -6.45
C GLU A 94 -11.82 -3.06 -7.54
N ILE A 95 -10.98 -2.28 -8.23
CA ILE A 95 -11.38 -1.28 -9.23
C ILE A 95 -10.83 -1.63 -10.61
N GLY A 96 -10.63 -2.92 -10.90
CA GLY A 96 -10.12 -3.41 -12.20
C GLY A 96 -8.70 -2.94 -12.52
N ARG A 97 -7.94 -2.56 -11.49
CA ARG A 97 -6.59 -2.02 -11.57
C ARG A 97 -5.84 -2.38 -10.29
N THR A 98 -4.52 -2.32 -10.33
CA THR A 98 -3.69 -2.50 -9.14
C THR A 98 -3.26 -1.13 -8.63
N THR A 99 -3.73 -0.72 -7.45
CA THR A 99 -3.26 0.50 -6.79
C THR A 99 -2.36 0.14 -5.62
N VAL A 100 -1.15 0.66 -5.64
CA VAL A 100 -0.18 0.58 -4.55
C VAL A 100 -0.17 1.89 -3.80
N LEU A 101 -0.24 1.78 -2.49
CA LEU A 101 -0.10 2.90 -1.58
C LEU A 101 0.95 2.58 -0.54
N SER A 102 1.74 3.60 -0.20
CA SER A 102 2.75 3.52 0.84
C SER A 102 2.84 4.84 1.59
N ASN A 103 3.79 4.89 2.52
CA ASN A 103 4.22 6.12 3.18
C ASN A 103 4.84 7.17 2.26
N THR A 104 5.09 6.88 0.98
CA THR A 104 5.59 7.85 0.00
C THR A 104 4.56 8.26 -1.06
N GLY A 105 3.35 7.69 -1.01
CA GLY A 105 2.21 8.13 -1.82
C GLY A 105 1.44 6.97 -2.49
N ILE A 106 0.85 7.26 -3.64
CA ILE A 106 -0.08 6.42 -4.40
C ILE A 106 0.40 6.28 -5.84
N VAL A 107 0.37 5.06 -6.34
CA VAL A 107 0.52 4.75 -7.76
C VAL A 107 -0.47 3.67 -8.17
N SER A 108 -1.05 3.81 -9.36
CA SER A 108 -2.00 2.85 -9.93
C SER A 108 -1.49 2.33 -11.26
N PHE A 109 -1.67 1.04 -11.50
CA PHE A 109 -1.23 0.33 -12.69
C PHE A 109 -2.40 -0.31 -13.42
N ASP A 110 -2.30 -0.42 -14.73
CA ASP A 110 -3.18 -1.26 -15.54
C ASP A 110 -2.82 -2.76 -15.42
N ALA A 111 -3.53 -3.60 -16.18
CA ALA A 111 -3.30 -5.06 -16.18
C ALA A 111 -1.95 -5.47 -16.83
N GLN A 112 -1.29 -4.54 -17.53
CA GLN A 112 0.01 -4.69 -18.16
C GLN A 112 1.12 -4.00 -17.34
N ASP A 113 0.84 -3.69 -16.08
CA ASP A 113 1.73 -3.02 -15.13
C ASP A 113 2.21 -1.62 -15.59
N GLN A 114 1.48 -0.97 -16.49
CA GLN A 114 1.77 0.41 -16.89
C GLN A 114 1.11 1.40 -15.93
N VAL A 115 1.82 2.46 -15.60
CA VAL A 115 1.31 3.53 -14.71
C VAL A 115 0.12 4.23 -15.36
N LEU A 116 -1.05 4.13 -14.71
CA LEU A 116 -2.25 4.86 -15.07
C LEU A 116 -2.32 6.21 -14.37
N ALA A 117 -1.92 6.24 -13.09
CA ALA A 117 -2.01 7.42 -12.24
C ALA A 117 -0.99 7.34 -11.11
N SER A 118 -0.47 8.49 -10.70
CA SER A 118 0.34 8.65 -9.50
C SER A 118 0.01 9.98 -8.84
N ASP A 119 0.04 10.03 -7.52
CA ASP A 119 -0.16 11.30 -6.83
C ASP A 119 1.00 12.28 -7.16
N PRO A 120 0.74 13.60 -7.16
CA PRO A 120 1.75 14.60 -7.49
C PRO A 120 2.80 14.80 -6.39
N GLY A 121 2.56 14.31 -5.17
CA GLY A 121 3.44 14.44 -4.02
C GLY A 121 4.63 13.50 -4.12
N VAL A 122 5.75 13.99 -4.64
CA VAL A 122 7.01 13.23 -4.59
C VAL A 122 7.55 13.25 -3.17
N GLY A 123 7.63 12.08 -2.53
CA GLY A 123 8.51 11.86 -1.38
C GLY A 123 8.07 12.57 -0.09
N ASN A 124 6.76 12.71 0.16
CA ASN A 124 6.31 13.20 1.46
C ASN A 124 6.52 12.09 2.51
N THR A 125 7.71 12.03 3.11
CA THR A 125 8.17 10.96 4.01
C THR A 125 7.48 10.92 5.38
N THR A 126 6.34 11.61 5.51
CA THR A 126 5.74 11.97 6.79
C THR A 126 4.30 11.47 6.89
N ILE A 127 3.95 10.37 6.23
CA ILE A 127 2.62 9.75 6.39
C ILE A 127 2.67 8.78 7.57
N ILE A 128 1.84 9.05 8.58
CA ILE A 128 1.66 8.21 9.77
C ILE A 128 0.84 6.97 9.41
N ASP A 129 -0.34 7.19 8.83
CA ASP A 129 -1.32 6.15 8.54
C ASP A 129 -2.25 6.60 7.39
N THR A 130 -3.06 5.70 6.84
CA THR A 130 -4.02 6.01 5.77
C THR A 130 -5.34 5.30 6.00
N ALA A 131 -6.43 6.05 5.86
CA ALA A 131 -7.80 5.57 5.95
C ALA A 131 -8.40 5.37 4.57
N TRP A 132 -9.25 4.35 4.45
CA TRP A 132 -9.65 3.77 3.18
C TRP A 132 -11.16 3.86 2.97
N GLY A 133 -11.58 4.81 2.14
CA GLY A 133 -12.94 4.85 1.64
C GLY A 133 -13.13 3.90 0.44
N ARG A 134 -14.35 3.87 -0.09
CA ARG A 134 -14.63 3.14 -1.34
C ARG A 134 -14.05 3.84 -2.57
N THR A 135 -14.04 5.17 -2.57
CA THR A 135 -13.67 5.99 -3.74
C THR A 135 -12.42 6.84 -3.52
N HIS A 136 -12.03 7.06 -2.27
CA HIS A 136 -10.91 7.91 -1.90
C HIS A 136 -10.15 7.35 -0.70
N ALA A 137 -8.88 7.75 -0.57
CA ALA A 137 -8.03 7.50 0.58
C ALA A 137 -7.84 8.82 1.33
N VAL A 138 -7.61 8.74 2.64
CA VAL A 138 -7.23 9.89 3.47
C VAL A 138 -5.93 9.56 4.16
N GLN A 139 -4.87 10.29 3.81
CA GLN A 139 -3.55 10.15 4.42
C GLN A 139 -3.45 11.06 5.64
N LEU A 140 -2.98 10.52 6.76
CA LEU A 140 -2.63 11.27 7.95
C LEU A 140 -1.15 11.62 7.91
N GLY A 141 -0.84 12.91 7.76
CA GLY A 141 0.52 13.43 7.82
C GLY A 141 1.05 13.58 9.25
N GLU A 142 2.37 13.75 9.37
CA GLU A 142 3.04 13.98 10.64
C GLU A 142 2.45 15.17 11.40
N ALA A 143 2.48 15.03 12.73
CA ALA A 143 2.13 16.11 13.63
C ALA A 143 3.33 17.04 13.83
N ARG A 144 3.08 18.34 13.74
CA ARG A 144 4.02 19.39 14.15
C ARG A 144 3.42 20.23 15.27
N LEU A 145 4.26 20.68 16.19
CA LEU A 145 3.85 21.69 17.18
C LEU A 145 3.82 23.07 16.50
N ASP A 146 2.69 23.76 16.61
CA ASP A 146 2.44 25.09 16.08
C ASP A 146 1.82 25.95 17.19
N GLU A 147 2.62 26.84 17.77
CA GLU A 147 2.26 27.64 18.94
C GLU A 147 1.73 26.80 20.12
N GLN A 148 0.41 26.70 20.26
CA GLN A 148 -0.30 25.97 21.32
C GLN A 148 -1.07 24.75 20.80
N SER A 149 -0.85 24.35 19.54
CA SER A 149 -1.57 23.26 18.90
C SER A 149 -0.61 22.22 18.30
N ILE A 150 -0.99 20.96 18.36
CA ILE A 150 -0.48 19.93 17.46
C ILE A 150 -1.30 20.01 16.17
N VAL A 151 -0.60 20.20 15.05
CA VAL A 151 -1.20 20.32 13.72
C VAL A 151 -0.78 19.13 12.89
N SER A 152 -1.75 18.42 12.33
CA SER A 152 -1.55 17.36 11.36
C SER A 152 -2.35 17.64 10.10
N THR A 153 -1.85 17.16 8.98
CA THR A 153 -2.52 17.30 7.69
C THR A 153 -3.28 16.03 7.36
N LEU A 154 -4.51 16.18 6.87
CA LEU A 154 -5.31 15.13 6.27
C LEU A 154 -5.40 15.38 4.78
N THR A 155 -4.81 14.50 3.98
CA THR A 155 -4.75 14.62 2.52
C THR A 155 -5.69 13.61 1.90
N MET A 156 -6.72 14.07 1.20
CA MET A 156 -7.70 13.22 0.55
C MET A 156 -7.32 13.00 -0.91
N LEU A 157 -7.22 11.74 -1.32
CA LEU A 157 -6.77 11.34 -2.65
C LEU A 157 -7.81 10.45 -3.34
N ASP A 158 -8.10 10.73 -4.60
CA ASP A 158 -8.99 9.93 -5.44
C ASP A 158 -8.29 8.61 -5.85
N HIS A 159 -8.90 7.47 -5.56
CA HIS A 159 -8.34 6.16 -5.91
C HIS A 159 -8.26 5.92 -7.43
N THR A 160 -9.12 6.57 -8.20
CA THR A 160 -9.27 6.37 -9.63
C THR A 160 -8.24 7.12 -10.46
N ASN A 161 -7.81 8.30 -10.04
CA ASN A 161 -6.90 9.10 -10.84
C ASN A 161 -5.71 9.62 -10.02
N ALA A 162 -5.57 9.16 -8.78
CA ALA A 162 -4.54 9.56 -7.81
C ALA A 162 -4.47 11.09 -7.62
N ARG A 163 -5.54 11.82 -7.92
CA ARG A 163 -5.56 13.28 -7.74
C ARG A 163 -5.79 13.63 -6.29
N LEU A 164 -5.15 14.72 -5.89
CA LEU A 164 -5.50 15.43 -4.68
C LEU A 164 -6.91 16.01 -4.81
N LEU A 165 -7.80 15.56 -3.93
CA LEU A 165 -9.16 16.06 -3.82
C LEU A 165 -9.23 17.23 -2.83
N ASP A 166 -8.63 17.05 -1.66
CA ASP A 166 -8.66 18.04 -0.59
C ASP A 166 -7.49 17.88 0.39
N THR A 167 -7.18 18.97 1.10
CA THR A 167 -6.21 18.99 2.19
C THR A 167 -6.80 19.76 3.36
N THR A 168 -6.99 19.08 4.49
CA THR A 168 -7.52 19.67 5.72
C THR A 168 -6.48 19.63 6.83
N GLU A 169 -6.30 20.74 7.56
CA GLU A 169 -5.50 20.73 8.79
C GLU A 169 -6.37 20.34 10.00
N LEU A 170 -5.93 19.33 10.74
CA LEU A 170 -6.47 18.97 12.03
C LEU A 170 -5.62 19.63 13.12
N ARG A 171 -6.23 20.53 13.89
CA ARG A 171 -5.60 21.24 15.00
C ARG A 171 -6.15 20.74 16.33
N VAL A 172 -5.27 20.27 17.20
CA VAL A 172 -5.60 19.76 18.53
C VAL A 172 -4.76 20.49 19.58
N PRO A 173 -5.32 20.94 20.72
CA PRO A 173 -4.55 21.65 21.74
C PRO A 173 -3.33 20.85 22.23
N ALA A 174 -2.16 21.46 22.22
CA ALA A 174 -0.91 20.82 22.66
C ALA A 174 -0.92 20.43 24.15
N LEU A 175 -1.77 21.08 24.96
CA LEU A 175 -2.09 20.71 26.34
C LEU A 175 -2.40 19.20 26.49
N LEU A 176 -3.00 18.58 25.47
CA LEU A 176 -3.35 17.16 25.53
C LEU A 176 -2.11 16.25 25.50
N SER A 177 -0.94 16.76 25.12
CA SER A 177 0.34 16.02 25.07
C SER A 177 0.24 14.70 24.28
N ARG A 178 -0.58 14.67 23.22
CA ARG A 178 -0.75 13.53 22.33
C ARG A 178 -0.55 13.95 20.87
N THR A 179 0.03 13.06 20.08
CA THR A 179 0.10 13.16 18.62
C THR A 179 -0.83 12.12 18.00
N PRO A 180 -1.37 12.38 16.81
CA PRO A 180 -2.19 11.39 16.14
C PRO A 180 -1.32 10.20 15.73
N ASN A 181 -1.90 9.01 15.74
CA ASN A 181 -1.17 7.76 15.51
C ASN A 181 -1.91 6.76 14.62
N SER A 182 -3.16 7.04 14.27
CA SER A 182 -3.99 6.16 13.46
C SER A 182 -5.11 6.94 12.80
N ILE A 183 -5.63 6.41 11.70
CA ILE A 183 -6.78 6.97 11.02
C ILE A 183 -7.68 5.84 10.50
N VAL A 184 -8.99 5.96 10.72
CA VAL A 184 -9.97 4.95 10.33
C VAL A 184 -11.08 5.59 9.49
N PRO A 185 -11.41 5.05 8.31
CA PRO A 185 -12.51 5.54 7.49
C PRO A 185 -13.86 5.23 8.16
N VAL A 186 -14.78 6.18 8.13
CA VAL A 186 -16.18 6.00 8.57
C VAL A 186 -17.13 6.70 7.59
N ASN A 187 -18.43 6.43 7.69
CA ASN A 187 -19.40 7.07 6.78
C ASN A 187 -19.37 8.61 6.96
N GLY A 188 -19.06 9.33 5.88
CA GLY A 188 -18.99 10.79 5.83
C GLY A 188 -17.72 11.40 6.46
N GLY A 189 -16.67 10.62 6.71
CA GLY A 189 -15.43 11.16 7.27
C GLY A 189 -14.39 10.12 7.71
N VAL A 190 -13.52 10.56 8.60
CA VAL A 190 -12.47 9.74 9.21
C VAL A 190 -12.46 9.94 10.72
N ILE A 191 -12.06 8.91 11.45
CA ILE A 191 -11.71 9.00 12.87
C ILE A 191 -10.19 9.02 12.97
N VAL A 192 -9.64 10.09 13.53
CA VAL A 192 -8.20 10.23 13.81
C VAL A 192 -7.96 9.88 15.27
N GLY A 193 -7.14 8.87 15.51
CA GLY A 193 -6.78 8.41 16.86
C GLY A 193 -5.56 9.16 17.41
N PHE A 194 -5.61 9.52 18.69
CA PHE A 194 -4.55 10.17 19.47
C PHE A 194 -4.18 9.30 20.69
N GLY A 195 -4.19 7.98 20.51
CA GLY A 195 -4.13 6.99 21.60
C GLY A 195 -5.51 6.70 22.18
N GLU A 196 -5.80 7.21 23.38
CA GLU A 196 -7.05 6.93 24.12
C GLU A 196 -8.22 7.84 23.70
N VAL A 197 -7.94 8.87 22.90
CA VAL A 197 -8.93 9.83 22.41
C VAL A 197 -8.97 9.77 20.89
N SER A 198 -10.13 10.05 20.31
CA SER A 198 -10.27 10.14 18.87
C SER A 198 -11.08 11.37 18.47
N VAL A 199 -10.77 11.92 17.30
CA VAL A 199 -11.48 13.04 16.71
C VAL A 199 -12.11 12.59 15.40
N PHE A 200 -13.41 12.81 15.26
CA PHE A 200 -14.07 12.64 13.97
C PHE A 200 -13.84 13.89 13.12
N VAL A 201 -13.35 13.70 11.90
CA VAL A 201 -13.17 14.74 10.90
C VAL A 201 -14.05 14.41 9.71
N ARG A 202 -14.94 15.34 9.36
CA ARG A 202 -15.77 15.21 8.17
C ARG A 202 -14.92 15.41 6.93
N THR A 203 -15.01 14.49 5.99
CA THR A 203 -14.46 14.66 4.63
C THR A 203 -15.60 15.01 3.70
N ALA A 204 -15.35 15.78 2.65
CA ALA A 204 -16.34 16.01 1.62
C ALA A 204 -16.52 14.71 0.82
N ASP A 205 -17.74 14.16 0.81
CA ASP A 205 -18.13 13.09 -0.12
C ASP A 205 -18.34 13.65 -1.54
#